data_AF-A0A1A9ZHI6-F1
#
_entry.id   AF-A0A1A9ZHI6-F1
#
_cell.length_a   1.000
_cell.length_b   1.000
_cell.length_c   1.000
_cell.angle_alpha   90.00
_cell.angle_beta   90.00
_cell.angle_gamma   90.00
#
_symmetry.space_group_name_H-M   'P 1'
#
loop_
_entity.id
_entity.type
_entity.pdbx_description
1 polymer ?
#
loop_
_entity_poly.entity_id
_entity_poly.type
_entity_poly.pdbx_seq_one_letter_code
_entity_poly.pdbx_strand_id
1 'polypeptide(L)'
;MVSLLKLAEIDENGVNFRSPFDNSECMLTPEHSIQIQNIIGADIIMQLDDAVKTTTTGPRVEEALHRTIRWVDRCSEAHSRDEEQNLFPIVQGGLDPELRKQCVAGLLERPVRGYREYFADN
;
A
#
# COMPACT_ATOMS: atom_id res chain seq x y z
N MET A 1 5.73 -5.26 -1.11
CA MET A 1 6.18 -6.41 -1.95
C MET A 1 7.71 -6.59 -1.87
N VAL A 2 8.26 -7.51 -1.07
CA VAL A 2 9.73 -7.55 -0.81
C VAL A 2 10.48 -8.65 -1.60
N SER A 3 9.81 -9.74 -1.99
CA SER A 3 10.48 -10.90 -2.61
C SER A 3 10.67 -10.82 -4.12
N LEU A 4 9.89 -10.01 -4.84
CA LEU A 4 9.93 -9.91 -6.32
C LEU A 4 10.59 -8.62 -6.83
N LEU A 5 11.09 -7.74 -5.95
CA LEU A 5 11.63 -6.43 -6.32
C LEU A 5 12.81 -6.45 -7.31
N LYS A 6 13.56 -7.57 -7.42
CA LYS A 6 14.60 -7.70 -8.45
C LYS A 6 14.04 -7.80 -9.87
N LEU A 7 12.77 -8.15 -9.99
CA LEU A 7 12.05 -8.37 -11.24
C LEU A 7 10.89 -7.36 -11.40
N ALA A 8 10.84 -6.32 -10.56
CA ALA A 8 9.70 -5.43 -10.50
C ALA A 8 10.09 -3.96 -10.73
N GLU A 9 9.32 -3.30 -11.60
CA GLU A 9 9.35 -1.86 -11.82
C GLU A 9 8.09 -1.25 -11.23
N ILE A 10 8.26 -0.17 -10.46
CA ILE A 10 7.15 0.50 -9.76
C ILE A 10 7.01 1.89 -10.36
N ASP A 11 5.80 2.20 -10.82
CA ASP A 11 5.41 3.53 -11.29
C ASP A 11 4.14 3.99 -10.58
N GLU A 12 3.47 5.03 -11.08
CA GLU A 12 2.23 5.50 -10.48
C GLU A 12 1.06 4.54 -10.69
N ASN A 13 1.05 3.76 -11.77
CA ASN A 13 -0.04 2.87 -12.14
C ASN A 13 -0.08 1.64 -11.24
N GLY A 14 1.09 1.09 -10.89
CA GLY A 14 1.20 -0.09 -10.06
C GLY A 14 2.60 -0.68 -10.05
N VAL A 15 2.66 -2.00 -9.90
CA VAL A 15 3.89 -2.78 -9.93
C VAL A 15 3.88 -3.70 -11.14
N ASN A 16 4.78 -3.45 -12.08
CA ASN A 16 5.09 -4.35 -13.17
C ASN A 16 6.10 -5.38 -12.69
N PHE A 17 5.85 -6.67 -12.89
CA PHE A 17 6.79 -7.72 -12.54
C PHE A 17 6.68 -8.92 -13.49
N ARG A 18 7.73 -9.74 -13.54
CA ARG A 18 7.67 -11.04 -14.24
C ARG A 18 7.15 -12.11 -13.29
N SER A 19 6.16 -12.86 -13.76
CA SER A 19 5.64 -14.04 -13.07
C SER A 19 6.77 -15.07 -12.88
N PRO A 20 6.96 -15.60 -11.65
CA PRO A 20 8.00 -16.61 -11.39
C PRO A 20 7.65 -17.99 -11.96
N PHE A 21 6.40 -18.19 -12.43
CA PHE A 21 5.93 -19.48 -12.93
C PHE A 21 6.18 -19.65 -14.43
N ASP A 22 5.99 -18.59 -15.21
CA ASP A 22 6.01 -18.64 -16.67
C ASP A 22 6.75 -17.46 -17.34
N ASN A 23 7.36 -16.56 -16.56
CA ASN A 23 8.04 -15.34 -17.01
C ASN A 23 7.16 -14.33 -17.78
N SER A 24 5.84 -14.50 -17.74
CA SER A 24 4.90 -13.52 -18.31
C SER A 24 5.01 -12.17 -17.58
N GLU A 25 4.77 -11.08 -18.31
CA GLU A 25 4.70 -9.75 -17.71
C GLU A 25 3.34 -9.55 -17.04
N CYS A 26 3.36 -9.11 -15.79
CA CYS A 26 2.19 -8.91 -14.95
C CYS A 26 2.19 -7.47 -14.42
N MET A 27 1.02 -6.83 -14.42
CA MET A 27 0.79 -5.54 -13.79
C MET A 27 -0.15 -5.73 -12.59
N LEU A 28 0.32 -5.40 -11.40
CA LEU A 28 -0.50 -5.34 -10.19
C LEU A 28 -0.74 -3.87 -9.83
N THR A 29 -1.93 -3.37 -10.14
CA THR A 29 -2.40 -2.06 -9.70
C THR A 29 -3.07 -2.15 -8.32
N PRO A 30 -3.23 -1.02 -7.60
CA PRO A 30 -4.07 -0.93 -6.41
C PRO A 30 -5.45 -1.57 -6.58
N GLU A 31 -6.17 -1.26 -7.65
CA GLU A 31 -7.52 -1.77 -7.90
C GLU A 31 -7.52 -3.28 -8.10
N HIS A 32 -6.59 -3.78 -8.92
CA HIS A 32 -6.48 -5.22 -9.18
C HIS A 32 -6.08 -5.99 -7.91
N SER A 33 -5.20 -5.42 -7.09
CA SER A 33 -4.82 -6.02 -5.80
C SER A 33 -6.00 -6.14 -4.84
N ILE A 34 -6.87 -5.13 -4.78
CA ILE A 34 -8.08 -5.17 -3.94
C ILE A 34 -9.11 -6.14 -4.49
N GLN A 35 -9.33 -6.17 -5.81
CA GLN A 35 -10.24 -7.13 -6.45
C GLN A 35 -9.84 -8.59 -6.15
N ILE A 36 -8.56 -8.92 -6.27
CA ILE A 36 -8.04 -10.25 -5.92
C ILE A 36 -8.34 -10.57 -4.46
N GLN A 37 -8.08 -9.65 -3.54
CA GLN A 37 -8.34 -9.85 -2.11
C GLN A 37 -9.85 -9.95 -1.78
N ASN A 38 -10.72 -9.24 -2.52
CA ASN A 38 -12.17 -9.37 -2.40
C ASN A 38 -12.68 -10.74 -2.88
N ILE A 39 -12.06 -11.32 -3.91
CA ILE A 39 -12.37 -12.67 -4.39
C ILE A 39 -11.88 -13.73 -3.40
N ILE A 40 -10.68 -13.55 -2.84
CA ILE A 40 -10.14 -14.45 -1.81
C ILE A 40 -11.04 -14.49 -0.57
N GLY A 41 -11.72 -13.39 -0.25
CA GLY A 41 -12.69 -13.34 0.86
C GLY A 41 -12.04 -13.31 2.25
N ALA A 42 -10.81 -12.80 2.37
CA ALA A 42 -10.12 -12.65 3.65
C ALA A 42 -10.79 -11.59 4.55
N ASP A 43 -10.86 -11.81 5.86
CA ASP A 43 -11.49 -10.87 6.80
C ASP A 43 -10.76 -9.51 6.91
N ILE A 44 -9.45 -9.53 6.70
CA ILE A 44 -8.58 -8.35 6.66
C ILE A 44 -7.82 -8.37 5.34
N ILE A 45 -7.90 -7.27 4.62
CA ILE A 45 -7.20 -7.07 3.35
C ILE A 45 -6.25 -5.88 3.50
N MET A 46 -5.15 -5.90 2.77
CA MET A 46 -4.11 -4.87 2.86
C MET A 46 -4.14 -4.00 1.61
N GLN A 47 -3.89 -2.70 1.76
CA GLN A 47 -3.64 -1.86 0.59
C GLN A 47 -2.39 -2.36 -0.17
N LEU A 48 -2.32 -2.05 -1.45
CA LEU A 48 -1.04 -2.09 -2.16
C LEU A 48 -0.19 -0.88 -1.72
N ASP A 49 1.10 -1.11 -1.49
CA ASP A 49 2.05 -0.10 -1.03
C ASP A 49 3.35 -0.11 -1.86
N ASP A 50 4.02 1.04 -1.91
CA ASP A 50 5.35 1.16 -2.51
C ASP A 50 6.42 0.96 -1.43
N ALA A 51 6.80 -0.29 -1.22
CA ALA A 51 7.79 -0.67 -0.22
C ALA A 51 9.22 -0.53 -0.77
N VAL A 52 10.02 0.32 -0.12
CA VAL A 52 11.46 0.47 -0.39
C VAL A 52 12.30 -0.39 0.56
N LYS A 53 13.50 -0.79 0.10
CA LYS A 53 14.46 -1.50 0.96
C LYS A 53 14.87 -0.58 2.11
N THR A 54 15.03 -1.13 3.31
CA THR A 54 15.45 -0.37 4.50
C THR A 54 16.84 0.27 4.37
N THR A 55 17.68 -0.24 3.47
CA THR A 55 19.00 0.33 3.15
C THR A 55 18.95 1.44 2.09
N THR A 56 17.79 1.70 1.50
CA THR A 56 17.62 2.78 0.51
C THR A 56 17.68 4.12 1.23
N THR A 57 18.55 5.01 0.73
CA THR A 57 18.72 6.38 1.23
C THR A 57 18.34 7.39 0.16
N GLY A 58 17.95 8.60 0.57
CA GLY A 58 17.65 9.70 -0.35
C GLY A 58 16.18 9.77 -0.78
N PRO A 59 15.86 10.49 -1.87
CA PRO A 59 14.50 10.94 -2.21
C PRO A 59 13.53 9.79 -2.54
N ARG A 60 14.05 8.60 -2.86
CA ARG A 60 13.22 7.44 -3.21
C ARG A 60 12.31 6.98 -2.07
N VAL A 61 12.71 7.18 -0.81
CA VAL A 61 11.90 6.81 0.37
C VAL A 61 10.69 7.73 0.50
N GLU A 62 10.90 9.03 0.33
CA GLU A 62 9.85 10.05 0.34
C GLU A 62 8.89 9.88 -0.84
N GLU A 63 9.42 9.57 -2.04
CA GLU A 63 8.61 9.24 -3.20
C GLU A 63 7.69 8.03 -2.95
N ALA A 64 8.23 6.97 -2.34
CA ALA A 64 7.47 5.76 -2.00
C ALA A 64 6.34 6.06 -1.02
N LEU A 65 6.64 6.88 -0.01
CA LEU A 65 5.67 7.34 0.96
C LEU A 65 4.51 8.07 0.27
N HIS A 66 4.81 9.06 -0.57
CA HIS A 66 3.74 9.84 -1.21
C HIS A 66 2.93 9.00 -2.19
N ARG A 67 3.56 8.07 -2.91
CA ARG A 67 2.86 7.09 -3.75
C ARG A 67 1.94 6.19 -2.93
N THR A 68 2.42 5.68 -1.79
CA THR A 68 1.64 4.84 -0.87
C THR A 68 0.40 5.56 -0.36
N ILE A 69 0.51 6.85 -0.04
CA ILE A 69 -0.65 7.67 0.36
C ILE A 69 -1.64 7.79 -0.81
N ARG A 70 -1.21 8.09 -2.04
CA ARG A 70 -2.13 8.16 -3.19
C ARG A 70 -2.78 6.81 -3.51
N TRP A 71 -2.05 5.72 -3.31
CA TRP A 71 -2.56 4.37 -3.56
C TRP A 71 -3.61 3.90 -2.55
N VAL A 72 -3.62 4.44 -1.33
CA VAL A 72 -4.69 4.10 -0.36
C VAL A 72 -6.06 4.58 -0.85
N ASP A 73 -6.11 5.74 -1.53
CA ASP A 73 -7.35 6.29 -2.07
C ASP A 73 -7.91 5.35 -3.13
N ARG A 74 -7.06 4.93 -4.07
CA ARG A 74 -7.39 3.96 -5.11
C ARG A 74 -7.81 2.60 -4.55
N CYS A 75 -7.12 2.13 -3.49
CA CYS A 75 -7.50 0.88 -2.82
C CYS A 75 -8.88 1.01 -2.16
N SER A 76 -9.15 2.13 -1.50
CA SER A 76 -10.41 2.38 -0.81
C SER A 76 -11.57 2.49 -1.79
N GLU A 77 -11.38 3.17 -2.91
CA GLU A 77 -12.37 3.27 -3.99
C GLU A 77 -12.67 1.91 -4.66
N ALA A 78 -11.66 1.05 -4.80
CA ALA A 78 -11.82 -0.28 -5.39
C ALA A 78 -12.44 -1.31 -4.43
N HIS A 79 -12.44 -1.04 -3.13
CA HIS A 79 -12.98 -1.96 -2.14
C HIS A 79 -14.52 -1.95 -2.19
N SER A 80 -15.11 -3.14 -2.32
CA SER A 80 -16.57 -3.28 -2.52
C SER A 80 -17.26 -4.17 -1.48
N ARG A 81 -16.54 -4.57 -0.42
CA ARG A 81 -17.01 -5.54 0.60
C ARG A 81 -16.80 -5.04 2.03
N ASP A 82 -17.07 -3.76 2.26
CA ASP A 82 -16.84 -3.08 3.54
C ASP A 82 -17.57 -3.69 4.75
N GLU A 83 -18.62 -4.48 4.54
CA GLU A 83 -19.35 -5.16 5.61
C GLU A 83 -18.70 -6.49 6.02
N GLU A 84 -17.86 -7.07 5.17
CA GLU A 84 -17.29 -8.41 5.34
C GLU A 84 -15.77 -8.41 5.50
N GLN A 85 -15.08 -7.43 4.89
CA GLN A 85 -13.63 -7.34 4.90
C GLN A 85 -13.20 -5.96 5.36
N ASN A 86 -12.07 -5.90 6.07
CA ASN A 86 -11.51 -4.64 6.55
C ASN A 86 -10.23 -4.31 5.79
N LEU A 87 -10.23 -3.17 5.08
CA LEU A 87 -9.04 -2.64 4.40
C LEU A 87 -8.11 -1.92 5.37
N PHE A 88 -6.87 -2.40 5.46
CA PHE A 88 -5.83 -1.85 6.33
C PHE A 88 -4.79 -1.11 5.51
N PRO A 89 -4.54 0.18 5.81
CA PRO A 89 -3.45 0.92 5.19
C PRO A 89 -2.08 0.54 5.76
N ILE A 90 -1.00 0.88 5.05
CA ILE A 90 0.37 0.53 5.42
C ILE A 90 1.21 1.79 5.57
N VAL A 91 1.75 1.99 6.78
CA VAL A 91 2.67 3.10 7.07
C VAL A 91 4.05 2.83 6.42
N GLN A 92 4.47 3.76 5.57
CA GLN A 92 5.80 3.82 4.95
C GLN A 92 6.68 4.91 5.59
N GLY A 93 7.85 5.17 5.01
CA GLY A 93 8.85 6.11 5.53
C GLY A 93 10.17 5.45 5.97
N GLY A 94 10.32 4.13 5.78
CA GLY A 94 11.57 3.42 6.05
C GLY A 94 12.00 3.53 7.52
N LEU A 95 13.26 3.94 7.75
CA LEU A 95 13.85 4.16 9.07
C LEU A 95 13.81 5.64 9.50
N ASP A 96 13.20 6.53 8.71
CA ASP A 96 13.09 7.94 9.03
C ASP A 96 11.82 8.20 9.86
N PRO A 97 11.95 8.62 11.14
CA PRO A 97 10.79 8.89 11.98
C PRO A 97 9.91 10.02 11.48
N GLU A 98 10.46 11.02 10.80
CA GLU A 98 9.71 12.16 10.32
C GLU A 98 8.87 11.79 9.09
N LEU A 99 9.45 11.03 8.16
CA LEU A 99 8.67 10.46 7.06
C LEU A 99 7.58 9.53 7.59
N ARG A 100 7.84 8.72 8.62
CA ARG A 100 6.78 7.88 9.23
C ARG A 100 5.63 8.72 9.79
N LYS A 101 5.91 9.83 10.47
CA LYS A 101 4.85 10.74 10.96
C LYS A 101 4.05 11.34 9.81
N GLN A 102 4.72 11.79 8.74
CA GLN A 102 4.05 12.33 7.56
C GLN A 102 3.15 11.28 6.90
N CYS A 103 3.61 10.04 6.80
CA CYS A 103 2.81 8.94 6.27
C CYS A 103 1.58 8.68 7.13
N VAL A 104 1.75 8.59 8.45
CA VAL A 104 0.63 8.43 9.39
C VAL A 104 -0.38 9.57 9.25
N ALA A 105 0.08 10.82 9.27
CA ALA A 105 -0.79 11.99 9.11
C ALA A 105 -1.58 11.92 7.79
N GLY A 106 -0.92 11.63 6.67
CA GLY A 106 -1.59 11.49 5.37
C GLY A 106 -2.59 10.33 5.34
N LEU A 107 -2.28 9.18 5.95
CA LEU A 107 -3.22 8.05 5.98
C LEU A 107 -4.44 8.32 6.85
N LEU A 108 -4.27 9.05 7.97
CA LEU A 108 -5.35 9.38 8.91
C LEU A 108 -6.32 10.46 8.40
N GLU A 109 -5.95 11.19 7.35
CA GLU A 109 -6.91 12.06 6.63
C GLU A 109 -8.01 11.26 5.91
N ARG A 110 -7.83 9.95 5.72
CA ARG A 110 -8.83 9.05 5.11
C ARG A 110 -9.60 8.26 6.19
N PRO A 111 -10.86 7.88 5.93
CA PRO A 111 -11.65 7.04 6.83
C PRO A 111 -11.18 5.58 6.78
N VAL A 112 -10.02 5.29 7.36
CA VAL A 112 -9.39 3.97 7.36
C VAL A 112 -9.70 3.20 8.66
N ARG A 113 -9.90 1.88 8.56
CA ARG A 113 -10.28 1.04 9.72
C ARG A 113 -9.09 0.46 10.49
N GLY A 114 -7.89 0.45 9.89
CA GLY A 114 -6.71 -0.25 10.42
C GLY A 114 -5.86 0.52 11.43
N TYR A 115 -6.02 1.84 11.54
CA TYR A 115 -5.36 2.67 12.54
C TYR A 115 -6.41 3.48 13.28
N ARG A 116 -6.27 3.57 14.62
CA ARG A 116 -7.14 4.37 15.47
C ARG A 116 -6.30 5.46 16.12
N GLU A 117 -6.68 6.72 15.94
CA GLU A 117 -6.19 7.77 16.84
C GLU A 117 -6.77 7.54 18.23
N TYR A 118 -5.89 7.41 19.23
CA TYR A 118 -6.27 7.32 20.64
C TYR A 118 -6.38 8.71 21.31
N PHE A 119 -6.45 9.80 20.54
CA PHE A 119 -6.32 11.18 21.07
C PHE A 119 -7.40 12.16 20.59
N ALA A 120 -8.65 11.71 20.42
CA ALA A 120 -9.75 12.59 20.04
C ALA A 120 -10.97 12.52 20.98
N ASP A 121 -10.78 12.15 22.25
CA ASP A 121 -11.79 12.33 23.30
C ASP A 121 -11.10 12.87 24.56
N ASN A 122 -10.91 14.19 24.63
CA ASN A 122 -10.77 14.96 25.87
C ASN A 122 -11.18 16.42 25.64
#